data_AF-M3G147-F1
#
_entry.id   AF-M3G147-F1
#
_cell.length_a   1.000
_cell.length_b   1.000
_cell.length_c   1.000
_cell.angle_alpha   90.00
_cell.angle_beta   90.00
_cell.angle_gamma   90.00
#
_symmetry.space_group_name_H-M   'P 1'
#
loop_
_entity.id
_entity.type
_entity.pdbx_description
1 polymer ?
#
loop_
_entity_poly.entity_id
_entity_poly.type
_entity_poly.pdbx_seq_one_letter_code
_entity_poly.pdbx_strand_id
1 'polypeptide(L)'
;MKIKTLLYENIRLQKIKWKLYPQNPILKSPCFTPLIADPSLILNTESPDGKFHLFCHTLFGIHRYESNNGFKWNSGKLLFRHGMRPFVYKENNIFYLLYERYTPFQIVFSWFSSWKWNSHIEIRASKDLKTWSFPK
;
A
#
# COMPACT_ATOMS: atom_id res chain seq x y z
N MET A 1 -32.72 -5.00 36.23
CA MET A 1 -31.66 -5.75 35.53
C MET A 1 -30.60 -4.74 35.07
N LYS A 2 -29.43 -4.69 35.73
CA LYS A 2 -28.34 -3.75 35.42
C LYS A 2 -27.44 -4.36 34.34
N ILE A 3 -27.44 -3.81 33.13
CA ILE A 3 -26.45 -4.14 32.12
C ILE A 3 -25.20 -3.31 32.42
N LYS A 4 -24.15 -3.95 32.92
CA LYS A 4 -22.81 -3.37 33.07
C LYS A 4 -22.20 -3.22 31.67
N THR A 5 -22.18 -1.99 31.16
CA THR A 5 -21.33 -1.61 30.02
C THR A 5 -19.88 -1.67 30.47
N LEU A 6 -19.18 -2.76 30.11
CA LEU A 6 -17.75 -2.93 30.33
C LEU A 6 -16.98 -2.38 29.13
N LEU A 7 -15.99 -1.52 29.44
CA LEU A 7 -14.83 -1.14 28.62
C LEU A 7 -15.05 -0.10 27.52
N TYR A 8 -15.35 1.14 27.93
CA TYR A 8 -14.71 2.31 27.29
C TYR A 8 -13.42 2.60 28.06
N GLU A 9 -12.30 2.02 27.63
CA GLU A 9 -11.01 2.53 28.09
C GLU A 9 -10.83 3.95 27.56
N ASN A 10 -10.61 4.88 28.49
CA ASN A 10 -10.28 6.27 28.19
C ASN A 10 -8.96 6.35 27.43
N ILE A 11 -9.01 6.33 26.09
CA ILE A 11 -7.86 6.68 25.27
C ILE A 11 -7.63 8.19 25.41
N ARG A 12 -6.82 8.58 26.41
CA ARG A 12 -6.20 9.91 26.44
C ARG A 12 -5.16 9.94 25.33
N LEU A 13 -5.53 10.47 24.17
CA LEU A 13 -4.56 10.86 23.15
C LEU A 13 -3.67 11.95 23.76
N GLN A 14 -2.45 11.59 24.16
CA GLN A 14 -1.45 12.57 24.54
C GLN A 14 -1.20 13.52 23.36
N LYS A 15 -0.67 14.73 23.63
CA LYS A 15 -0.34 15.69 22.56
C LYS A 15 0.74 15.10 21.65
N ILE A 16 0.34 14.46 20.55
CA ILE A 16 1.24 13.94 19.52
C ILE A 16 1.81 15.13 18.75
N LYS A 17 3.14 15.28 18.76
CA LYS A 17 3.86 16.25 17.95
C LYS A 17 4.51 15.54 16.78
N TRP A 18 4.05 15.83 15.57
CA TRP A 18 4.65 15.32 14.34
C TRP A 18 5.79 16.23 13.92
N LYS A 19 6.90 15.63 13.49
CA LYS A 19 8.02 16.32 12.83
C LYS A 19 8.37 15.57 11.56
N LEU A 20 8.72 16.32 10.52
CA LEU A 20 9.21 15.73 9.29
C LEU A 20 10.54 15.02 9.54
N TYR A 21 10.71 13.87 8.90
CA TYR A 21 11.99 13.19 8.90
C TYR A 21 13.03 14.02 8.12
N PRO A 22 14.19 14.36 8.71
CA PRO A 22 15.13 15.28 8.07
C PRO A 22 15.71 14.79 6.74
N GLN A 23 15.73 13.46 6.51
CA GLN A 23 16.30 12.84 5.32
C GLN A 23 15.22 12.43 4.31
N ASN A 24 14.08 13.13 4.30
CA ASN A 24 13.06 12.93 3.29
C ASN A 24 13.57 13.29 1.87
N PRO A 25 13.09 12.63 0.80
CA PRO A 25 12.18 11.49 0.84
C PRO A 25 12.92 10.17 1.14
N ILE A 26 12.32 9.30 1.94
CA ILE A 26 12.85 7.94 2.19
C ILE A 26 12.72 7.02 0.96
N LEU A 27 11.81 7.36 0.03
CA LEU A 27 11.63 6.65 -1.22
C LEU A 27 11.36 7.65 -2.34
N LYS A 28 12.16 7.58 -3.41
CA LYS A 28 12.03 8.42 -4.61
C LYS A 28 11.23 7.68 -5.68
N SER A 29 10.61 8.43 -6.59
CA SER A 29 9.98 7.82 -7.76
C SER A 29 11.03 7.08 -8.61
N PRO A 30 10.68 5.92 -9.19
CA PRO A 30 11.56 5.22 -10.13
C PRO A 30 11.85 6.02 -11.39
N CYS A 31 12.87 5.59 -12.15
CA CYS A 31 13.14 6.17 -13.47
C CYS A 31 11.91 6.05 -14.39
N PHE A 32 11.71 7.04 -15.26
CA PHE A 32 10.62 7.11 -16.24
C PHE A 32 9.20 7.30 -15.67
N THR A 33 9.05 7.58 -14.37
CA THR A 33 7.77 8.02 -13.81
C THR A 33 7.99 9.09 -12.75
N PRO A 34 7.25 10.21 -12.81
CA PRO A 34 7.32 11.24 -11.77
C PRO A 34 6.51 10.87 -10.52
N LEU A 35 5.73 9.79 -10.57
CA LEU A 35 4.73 9.46 -9.55
C LEU A 35 5.15 8.22 -8.75
N ILE A 36 5.19 8.39 -7.44
CA ILE A 36 5.07 7.30 -6.48
C ILE A 36 4.16 7.77 -5.35
N ALA A 37 3.10 7.01 -5.06
CA ALA A 37 2.06 7.47 -4.15
C ALA A 37 1.33 6.32 -3.45
N ASP A 38 0.54 6.72 -2.46
CA ASP A 38 -0.34 5.89 -1.63
C ASP A 38 0.38 4.67 -1.03
N PRO A 39 1.38 4.90 -0.17
CA PRO A 39 2.12 3.83 0.48
C PRO A 39 1.25 3.05 1.46
N SER A 40 1.40 1.73 1.44
CA SER A 40 0.89 0.82 2.47
C SER A 40 2.02 -0.08 2.97
N LEU A 41 2.22 -0.10 4.30
CA LEU A 41 3.41 -0.65 4.96
C LEU A 41 3.06 -1.90 5.77
N ILE A 42 3.88 -2.94 5.63
CA ILE A 42 3.95 -4.08 6.55
C ILE A 42 5.26 -3.98 7.33
N LEU A 43 5.17 -4.10 8.66
CA LEU A 43 6.34 -4.04 9.53
C LEU A 43 7.16 -5.33 9.46
N ASN A 44 8.44 -5.22 9.78
CA ASN A 44 9.34 -6.37 9.87
C ASN A 44 8.89 -7.43 10.89
N THR A 45 8.19 -7.03 11.95
CA THR A 45 7.64 -7.94 12.97
C THR A 45 6.41 -8.70 12.50
N GLU A 46 5.77 -8.25 11.42
CA GLU A 46 4.53 -8.85 10.90
C GLU A 46 4.79 -9.74 9.68
N SER A 47 5.86 -9.42 8.93
CA SER A 47 6.20 -10.09 7.68
C SER A 47 6.85 -11.47 7.90
N PRO A 48 6.65 -12.42 6.98
CA PRO A 48 7.20 -13.78 7.12
C PRO A 48 8.73 -13.86 7.01
N ASP A 49 9.36 -12.86 6.38
CA ASP A 49 10.80 -12.82 6.12
C ASP A 49 11.55 -11.78 6.97
N GLY A 50 10.89 -11.18 7.97
CA GLY A 50 11.53 -10.26 8.91
C GLY A 50 11.94 -8.92 8.29
N LYS A 51 11.40 -8.56 7.12
CA LYS A 51 11.68 -7.29 6.43
C LYS A 51 10.47 -6.36 6.45
N PHE A 52 10.72 -5.07 6.31
CA PHE A 52 9.66 -4.12 5.96
C PHE A 52 9.27 -4.32 4.50
N HIS A 53 7.97 -4.33 4.22
CA HIS A 53 7.43 -4.34 2.86
C HIS A 53 6.57 -3.11 2.65
N LEU A 54 6.85 -2.34 1.60
CA LEU A 54 6.07 -1.17 1.25
C LEU A 54 5.45 -1.38 -0.12
N PHE A 55 4.14 -1.17 -0.21
CA PHE A 55 3.38 -1.23 -1.45
C PHE A 55 3.03 0.20 -1.83
N CYS A 56 3.45 0.62 -3.03
CA CYS A 56 3.12 1.92 -3.59
C CYS A 56 2.64 1.74 -5.02
N HIS A 57 1.99 2.74 -5.58
CA HIS A 57 1.73 2.75 -7.01
C HIS A 57 2.55 3.81 -7.74
N THR A 58 2.87 3.52 -8.99
CA THR A 58 3.40 4.45 -10.00
C THR A 58 2.41 4.54 -11.16
N LEU A 59 2.73 5.31 -12.21
CA LEU A 59 1.95 5.30 -13.45
C LEU A 59 1.83 3.90 -14.08
N PHE A 60 2.79 3.01 -13.81
CA PHE A 60 2.82 1.66 -14.39
C PHE A 60 1.99 0.64 -13.62
N GLY A 61 1.73 0.88 -12.34
CA GLY A 61 0.97 -0.01 -11.48
C GLY A 61 1.54 -0.10 -10.06
N ILE A 62 1.26 -1.21 -9.37
CA ILE A 62 1.64 -1.43 -7.98
C ILE A 62 3.02 -2.07 -7.90
N HIS A 63 3.90 -1.46 -7.10
CA HIS A 63 5.23 -1.93 -6.80
C HIS A 63 5.34 -2.36 -5.34
N ARG A 64 6.13 -3.41 -5.09
CA ARG A 64 6.59 -3.78 -3.75
C ARG A 64 8.05 -3.41 -3.57
N TYR A 65 8.34 -2.72 -2.47
CA TYR A 65 9.68 -2.40 -2.00
C TYR A 65 9.98 -3.19 -0.73
N GLU A 66 11.24 -3.58 -0.55
CA GLU A 66 11.72 -4.27 0.65
C GLU A 66 12.79 -3.44 1.34
N SER A 67 12.80 -3.46 2.67
CA SER A 67 13.82 -2.83 3.50
C SER A 67 14.14 -3.66 4.73
N ASN A 68 15.41 -3.69 5.12
CA ASN A 68 15.83 -4.28 6.39
C ASN A 68 15.64 -3.32 7.58
N ASN A 69 15.48 -2.01 7.32
CA ASN A 69 15.48 -0.98 8.37
C ASN A 69 14.34 0.05 8.28
N GLY A 70 13.47 -0.04 7.26
CA GLY A 70 12.35 0.87 7.04
C GLY A 70 12.70 2.22 6.42
N PHE A 71 13.98 2.51 6.19
CA PHE A 71 14.46 3.78 5.62
C PHE A 71 15.17 3.62 4.27
N LYS A 72 15.86 2.49 4.06
CA LYS A 72 16.58 2.18 2.81
C LYS A 72 15.84 1.07 2.07
N TRP A 73 15.31 1.40 0.91
CA TRP A 73 14.48 0.50 0.10
C TRP A 73 15.24 0.00 -1.12
N ASN A 74 14.89 -1.18 -1.61
CA ASN A 74 15.40 -1.70 -2.89
C ASN A 74 14.81 -0.93 -4.10
N SER A 75 15.10 -1.38 -5.32
CA SER A 75 14.61 -0.76 -6.56
C SER A 75 13.10 -0.91 -6.81
N GLY A 76 12.39 -1.70 -6.00
CA GLY A 76 10.98 -2.01 -6.17
C GLY A 76 10.73 -3.04 -7.28
N LYS A 77 9.78 -3.95 -7.03
CA LYS A 77 9.30 -4.94 -7.99
C LYS A 77 7.86 -4.62 -8.39
N LEU A 78 7.62 -4.44 -9.69
CA LEU A 78 6.25 -4.32 -10.21
C LEU A 78 5.50 -5.64 -9.98
N LEU A 79 4.36 -5.57 -9.28
CA LEU A 79 3.50 -6.71 -9.01
C LEU A 79 2.34 -6.77 -9.99
N PHE A 80 1.58 -5.67 -10.11
CA PHE A 80 0.37 -5.59 -10.93
C PHE A 80 0.39 -4.32 -11.74
N ARG A 81 0.36 -4.43 -13.07
CA ARG A 81 0.17 -3.28 -13.97
C ARG A 81 -1.21 -2.68 -13.77
N HIS A 82 -1.41 -1.40 -14.06
CA HIS A 82 -2.74 -0.76 -14.07
C HIS A 82 -3.49 -0.79 -12.72
N GLY A 83 -2.75 -0.69 -11.61
CA GLY A 83 -3.30 -0.69 -10.26
C GLY A 83 -2.83 0.54 -9.49
N MET A 84 -3.69 1.09 -8.64
CA MET A 84 -3.37 2.24 -7.77
C MET A 84 -3.93 2.10 -6.37
N ARG A 85 -3.49 2.96 -5.46
CA ARG A 85 -3.96 3.04 -4.07
C ARG A 85 -3.89 1.67 -3.35
N PRO A 86 -2.73 1.01 -3.33
CA PRO A 86 -2.61 -0.27 -2.65
C PRO A 86 -2.89 -0.11 -1.16
N PHE A 87 -3.67 -1.02 -0.60
CA PHE A 87 -3.87 -1.17 0.83
C PHE A 87 -3.65 -2.63 1.20
N VAL A 88 -2.61 -2.91 1.99
CA VAL A 88 -2.30 -4.24 2.48
C VAL A 88 -2.64 -4.36 3.96
N TYR A 89 -3.28 -5.47 4.34
CA TYR A 89 -3.50 -5.83 5.72
C TYR A 89 -3.32 -7.33 5.93
N LYS A 90 -3.19 -7.75 7.19
CA LYS A 90 -3.03 -9.15 7.59
C LYS A 90 -4.24 -9.60 8.40
N GLU A 91 -4.80 -10.75 8.04
CA GLU A 91 -5.87 -11.42 8.78
C GLU A 91 -5.66 -12.94 8.73
N ASN A 92 -5.77 -13.61 9.88
CA ASN A 92 -5.62 -15.08 9.98
C ASN A 92 -4.34 -15.62 9.31
N ASN A 93 -3.23 -14.90 9.48
CA ASN A 93 -1.92 -15.21 8.89
C ASN A 93 -1.87 -15.20 7.35
N ILE A 94 -2.85 -14.55 6.71
CA ILE A 94 -2.93 -14.27 5.28
C ILE A 94 -2.86 -12.76 5.09
N PHE A 95 -2.11 -12.33 4.09
CA PHE A 95 -2.07 -10.94 3.66
C PHE A 95 -3.06 -10.73 2.53
N TYR A 96 -3.84 -9.66 2.63
CA TYR A 96 -4.76 -9.21 1.61
C TYR A 96 -4.29 -7.88 1.08
N LEU A 97 -4.16 -7.79 -0.24
CA LEU A 97 -3.87 -6.54 -0.94
C LEU A 97 -5.11 -6.14 -1.72
N LEU A 98 -5.66 -4.99 -1.34
CA LEU A 98 -6.76 -4.32 -2.02
C LEU A 98 -6.18 -3.19 -2.84
N TYR A 99 -6.71 -2.99 -4.04
CA TYR A 99 -6.32 -1.86 -4.86
C TYR A 99 -7.37 -1.55 -5.92
N GLU A 100 -7.32 -0.33 -6.43
CA GLU A 100 -8.12 0.07 -7.58
C GLU A 100 -7.45 -0.40 -8.86
N ARG A 101 -8.16 -1.23 -9.63
CA ARG A 101 -7.84 -1.60 -11.01
C ARG A 101 -8.44 -0.57 -11.94
N TYR A 102 -7.62 0.03 -12.80
CA TYR A 102 -8.07 0.89 -13.89
C TYR A 102 -7.75 0.25 -15.25
N THR A 103 -8.43 0.70 -16.31
CA THR A 103 -8.17 0.16 -17.66
C THR A 103 -6.80 0.61 -18.19
N PRO A 104 -6.15 -0.18 -19.08
CA PRO A 104 -4.90 0.25 -19.70
C PRO A 104 -5.01 1.64 -20.35
N PHE A 105 -3.96 2.45 -20.23
CA PHE A 105 -3.87 3.83 -20.74
C PHE A 105 -4.85 4.86 -20.13
N GLN A 106 -5.71 4.46 -19.19
CA GLN A 106 -6.67 5.34 -18.53
C GLN A 106 -6.03 6.62 -17.96
N ILE A 107 -4.83 6.53 -17.37
CA ILE A 107 -4.15 7.70 -16.81
C ILE A 107 -3.76 8.69 -17.91
N VAL A 108 -3.20 8.21 -19.02
CA VAL A 108 -2.77 9.06 -20.15
C VAL A 108 -3.98 9.70 -20.81
N PHE A 109 -5.06 8.93 -20.99
CA PHE A 109 -6.25 9.42 -21.69
C PHE A 109 -7.24 10.18 -20.80
N SER A 110 -7.06 10.18 -19.49
CA SER A 110 -7.91 10.93 -18.54
C SER A 110 -7.93 12.45 -18.81
N TRP A 111 -6.92 12.97 -19.50
CA TRP A 111 -6.85 14.37 -19.91
C TRP A 111 -7.74 14.70 -21.12
N PHE A 112 -8.28 13.69 -21.81
CA PHE A 112 -9.24 13.88 -22.89
C PHE A 112 -10.66 13.80 -22.34
N SER A 113 -11.43 14.89 -22.49
CA SER A 113 -12.80 15.07 -21.99
C SER A 113 -13.77 13.91 -22.28
N SER A 114 -13.56 13.21 -23.40
CA SER A 114 -14.43 12.11 -23.84
C SER A 114 -14.15 10.77 -23.16
N TRP A 115 -13.03 10.62 -22.44
CA TRP A 115 -12.60 9.34 -21.88
C TRP A 115 -13.06 9.19 -20.42
N LYS A 116 -14.09 8.37 -20.20
CA LYS A 116 -14.64 8.14 -18.85
C LYS A 116 -13.73 7.24 -18.02
N TRP A 117 -13.62 7.53 -16.72
CA TRP A 117 -12.95 6.68 -15.76
C TRP A 117 -13.76 5.41 -15.49
N ASN A 118 -13.15 4.25 -15.77
CA ASN A 118 -13.70 2.95 -15.41
C ASN A 118 -12.68 2.18 -14.57
N SER A 119 -13.10 1.83 -13.36
CA SER A 119 -12.27 1.15 -12.37
C SER A 119 -13.12 0.31 -11.44
N HIS A 120 -12.50 -0.73 -10.87
CA HIS A 120 -13.08 -1.57 -9.82
C HIS A 120 -12.02 -1.89 -8.76
N ILE A 121 -12.45 -2.37 -7.61
CA ILE A 121 -11.52 -2.86 -6.58
C ILE A 121 -11.20 -4.32 -6.88
N GLU A 122 -9.91 -4.66 -6.86
CA GLU A 122 -9.44 -6.05 -6.87
C GLU A 122 -8.84 -6.40 -5.50
N ILE A 123 -9.05 -7.65 -5.10
CA ILE A 123 -8.44 -8.21 -3.89
C ILE A 123 -7.55 -9.39 -4.27
N ARG A 124 -6.35 -9.45 -3.68
CA ARG A 124 -5.44 -10.59 -3.81
C ARG A 124 -4.95 -11.06 -2.45
N ALA A 125 -4.78 -12.37 -2.31
CA ALA A 125 -4.25 -12.98 -1.10
C ALA A 125 -2.79 -13.45 -1.29
N SER A 126 -1.99 -13.37 -0.24
CA SER A 126 -0.61 -13.86 -0.19
C SER A 126 -0.27 -14.40 1.19
N LYS A 127 0.64 -15.38 1.25
CA LYS A 127 1.25 -15.87 2.50
C LYS A 127 2.67 -15.35 2.74
N ASP A 128 3.32 -14.83 1.70
CA ASP A 128 4.76 -14.52 1.65
C ASP A 128 5.05 -13.09 1.17
N LEU A 129 4.00 -12.29 0.90
CA LEU A 129 4.06 -10.94 0.29
C LEU A 129 4.69 -10.90 -1.11
N LYS A 130 4.96 -12.08 -1.70
CA LYS A 130 5.69 -12.26 -2.96
C LYS A 130 4.87 -12.91 -4.04
N THR A 131 4.16 -13.94 -3.66
CA THR A 131 3.28 -14.73 -4.50
C THR A 131 1.84 -14.35 -4.15
N TRP A 132 1.07 -13.96 -5.16
CA TRP A 132 -0.28 -13.45 -4.97
C TRP A 132 -1.28 -14.29 -5.77
N SER A 133 -2.47 -14.48 -5.21
CA SER A 133 -3.58 -15.15 -5.88
C SER A 133 -4.01 -14.41 -7.15
N PHE A 134 -4.85 -15.08 -7.95
CA PHE A 134 -5.70 -14.39 -8.93
C PHE A 134 -6.56 -13.31 -8.24
N PRO A 135 -6.87 -12.21 -8.95
CA PRO A 135 -7.70 -11.15 -8.39
C PRO A 135 -9.12 -11.68 -8.19
N LYS A 136 -9.73 -11.25 -7.09
CA LYS A 136 -11.16 -11.42 -6.81
C LYS A 136 -11.85 -10.07 -6.83
#